data_AF-A0A963ER48-F1
#
_entry.id   AF-A0A963ER48-F1
#
_cell.length_a   1.000
_cell.length_b   1.000
_cell.length_c   1.000
_cell.angle_alpha   90.00
_cell.angle_beta   90.00
_cell.angle_gamma   90.00
#
_symmetry.space_group_name_H-M   'P 1'
#
loop_
_entity.id
_entity.type
_entity.pdbx_description
1 polymer ?
#
loop_
_entity_poly.entity_id
_entity_poly.type
_entity_poly.pdbx_seq_one_letter_code
_entity_poly.pdbx_strand_id
1 'polypeptide(L)'
;MKNLKMAFLGLALSSSMSMADDCTAPAMPAISEGEESTMEQMLETQQAVKAFQAANLEYMSCLEPQLAAAEAAAKEGTEGAAEQYMKLQET
;
A
#
# COMPACT_ATOMS: atom_id res chain seq x y z
N MET A 1 31.87 39.81 18.29
CA MET A 1 31.18 38.61 18.82
C MET A 1 31.07 37.61 17.69
N LYS A 2 31.73 36.46 17.89
CA LYS A 2 31.79 35.31 16.99
C LYS A 2 30.41 34.64 16.92
N ASN A 3 30.16 33.88 15.84
CA ASN A 3 29.10 32.88 15.66
C ASN A 3 28.06 33.19 14.57
N LEU A 4 28.54 33.41 13.33
CA LEU A 4 27.74 33.14 12.13
C LEU A 4 27.96 31.68 11.73
N LYS A 5 27.27 30.77 12.39
CA LYS A 5 27.17 29.35 12.02
C LYS A 5 25.76 28.85 12.33
N MET A 6 24.78 29.33 11.58
CA MET A 6 23.56 28.55 11.37
C MET A 6 23.68 27.93 10.00
N ALA A 7 24.13 26.67 10.00
CA ALA A 7 24.03 25.80 8.85
C ALA A 7 22.53 25.64 8.54
N PHE A 8 22.09 26.25 7.45
CA PHE A 8 20.84 25.92 6.78
C PHE A 8 21.00 24.54 6.14
N LEU A 9 20.97 23.49 6.96
CA LEU A 9 20.84 22.10 6.51
C LEU A 9 19.38 21.70 6.72
N GLY A 10 18.56 22.16 5.79
CA GLY A 10 17.14 21.85 5.75
C GLY A 10 16.70 21.84 4.31
N LEU A 11 17.35 20.99 3.49
CA LEU A 11 16.73 20.52 2.27
C LEU A 11 15.48 19.75 2.71
N ALA A 12 14.39 20.49 2.83
CA ALA A 12 13.06 19.94 2.75
C ALA A 12 13.02 19.11 1.47
N LEU A 13 13.06 17.78 1.61
CA LEU A 13 12.55 16.89 0.58
C LEU A 13 11.02 17.09 0.54
N SER A 14 10.60 18.28 0.13
CA SER A 14 9.27 18.53 -0.40
C SER A 14 9.28 18.08 -1.86
N SER A 15 9.34 16.77 -2.05
CA SER A 15 9.19 16.15 -3.36
C SER A 15 8.09 15.10 -3.25
N SER A 16 6.87 15.60 -3.18
CA SER A 16 5.70 15.02 -3.86
C SER A 16 5.67 13.49 -3.92
N MET A 17 5.38 12.84 -2.78
CA MET A 17 4.61 11.59 -2.83
C MET A 17 3.16 11.98 -3.09
N SER A 18 2.88 12.49 -4.29
CA SER A 18 1.53 12.49 -4.83
C SER A 18 1.26 11.08 -5.37
N MET A 19 1.43 10.06 -4.54
CA MET A 19 0.85 8.74 -4.81
C MET A 19 -0.52 8.78 -4.14
N ALA A 20 -1.43 9.53 -4.76
CA ALA A 20 -2.85 9.50 -4.45
C ALA A 20 -3.52 8.28 -5.11
N ASP A 21 -2.78 7.19 -5.29
CA ASP A 21 -3.37 5.86 -5.36
C ASP A 21 -3.35 5.36 -3.92
N ASP A 22 -4.42 5.67 -3.17
CA ASP A 22 -4.74 4.89 -1.97
C ASP A 22 -4.79 3.43 -2.45
N CYS A 23 -3.72 2.67 -2.16
CA CYS A 23 -3.70 1.24 -2.49
C CYS A 23 -4.94 0.66 -1.81
N THR A 24 -5.96 0.35 -2.60
CA THR A 24 -7.26 -0.04 -2.07
C THR A 24 -7.37 -1.54 -2.21
N ALA A 25 -7.56 -2.23 -1.09
CA ALA A 25 -7.76 -3.67 -1.10
C ALA A 25 -8.95 -4.02 -2.02
N PRO A 26 -8.79 -4.96 -2.96
CA PRO A 26 -9.87 -5.32 -3.86
C PRO A 26 -11.03 -5.98 -3.10
N ALA A 27 -12.26 -5.74 -3.56
CA ALA A 27 -13.43 -6.38 -2.98
C ALA A 27 -13.40 -7.90 -3.20
N MET A 28 -13.62 -8.66 -2.14
CA MET A 28 -13.62 -10.12 -2.21
C MET A 28 -14.82 -10.60 -3.06
N PRO A 29 -14.60 -11.47 -4.07
CA PRO A 29 -15.68 -11.94 -4.91
C PRO A 29 -16.61 -12.88 -4.11
N ALA A 30 -17.89 -12.87 -4.46
CA ALA A 30 -18.82 -13.88 -3.97
C ALA A 30 -18.45 -15.23 -4.59
N ILE A 31 -18.16 -16.23 -3.74
CA ILE A 31 -17.84 -17.58 -4.18
C ILE A 31 -19.12 -18.41 -4.12
N SER A 32 -19.53 -18.98 -5.24
CA SER A 32 -20.61 -19.95 -5.27
C SER A 32 -20.10 -21.31 -4.75
N GLU A 33 -20.85 -21.96 -3.85
CA GLU A 33 -20.52 -23.30 -3.34
C GLU A 33 -20.57 -24.32 -4.50
N GLY A 34 -19.44 -24.97 -4.78
CA GLY A 34 -19.23 -25.69 -6.04
C GLY A 34 -20.15 -26.89 -6.27
N GLU A 35 -20.73 -27.47 -5.23
CA GLU A 35 -21.62 -28.64 -5.33
C GLU A 35 -23.05 -28.26 -5.76
N GLU A 36 -23.51 -27.05 -5.40
CA GLU A 36 -24.86 -26.53 -5.69
C GLU A 36 -24.87 -25.54 -6.87
N SER A 37 -23.69 -25.28 -7.47
CA SER A 37 -23.51 -24.29 -8.53
C SER A 37 -23.80 -24.88 -9.92
N THR A 38 -24.51 -24.11 -10.74
CA THR A 38 -24.59 -24.37 -12.19
C THR A 38 -23.23 -24.17 -12.86
N MET A 39 -23.02 -24.75 -14.05
CA MET A 39 -21.77 -24.53 -14.81
C MET A 39 -21.53 -23.05 -15.13
N GLU A 40 -22.58 -22.28 -15.42
CA GLU A 40 -22.48 -20.85 -15.66
C GLU A 40 -22.00 -20.10 -14.42
N GLN A 41 -22.58 -20.40 -13.25
CA GLN A 41 -22.13 -19.83 -11.97
C GLN A 41 -20.68 -20.20 -11.64
N MET A 42 -20.24 -21.42 -11.94
CA MET A 42 -18.84 -21.81 -11.75
C MET A 42 -17.88 -21.01 -12.64
N LEU A 43 -18.27 -20.73 -13.89
CA LEU A 43 -17.46 -19.93 -14.82
C LEU A 43 -17.41 -18.46 -14.40
N GLU A 44 -18.53 -17.89 -13.95
CA GLU A 44 -18.59 -16.54 -13.40
C GLU A 44 -17.73 -16.41 -12.14
N THR A 45 -17.84 -17.35 -11.20
CA THR A 45 -16.98 -17.41 -10.00
C THR A 45 -15.50 -17.51 -10.38
N GLN A 46 -15.14 -18.33 -11.38
CA GLN A 46 -13.75 -18.46 -11.83
C GLN A 46 -13.21 -17.14 -12.40
N GLN A 47 -14.02 -16.41 -13.18
CA GLN A 47 -13.63 -15.11 -13.73
C GLN A 47 -13.47 -14.08 -12.61
N ALA A 48 -14.40 -14.05 -11.66
CA ALA A 48 -14.35 -13.15 -10.51
C ALA A 48 -13.10 -13.40 -9.64
N VAL A 49 -12.74 -14.67 -9.39
CA VAL A 49 -11.52 -15.03 -8.67
C VAL A 49 -10.27 -14.58 -9.42
N LYS A 50 -10.21 -14.77 -10.75
CA LYS A 50 -9.07 -14.31 -11.56
C LYS A 50 -8.93 -12.79 -11.54
N ALA A 51 -10.04 -12.06 -11.67
CA ALA A 51 -10.05 -10.60 -11.58
C ALA A 51 -9.59 -10.13 -10.20
N PHE A 52 -10.06 -10.78 -9.13
CA PHE A 52 -9.62 -10.50 -7.76
C PHE A 52 -8.13 -10.80 -7.58
N GLN A 53 -7.61 -11.91 -8.10
CA GLN A 53 -6.18 -12.23 -8.03
C GLN A 53 -5.32 -11.19 -8.74
N ALA A 54 -5.71 -10.75 -9.94
CA ALA A 54 -5.02 -9.70 -10.66
C ALA A 54 -5.01 -8.38 -9.86
N ALA A 55 -6.16 -7.96 -9.35
CA ALA A 55 -6.27 -6.76 -8.53
C ALA A 55 -5.49 -6.85 -7.21
N ASN A 56 -5.36 -8.04 -6.60
CA ASN A 56 -4.52 -8.23 -5.42
C ASN A 56 -3.04 -8.09 -5.72
N LEU A 57 -2.58 -8.59 -6.88
CA LEU A 57 -1.19 -8.43 -7.29
C LEU A 57 -0.88 -6.94 -7.52
N GLU A 58 -1.80 -6.21 -8.15
CA GLU A 58 -1.70 -4.75 -8.31
C GLU A 58 -1.67 -4.04 -6.95
N TYR A 59 -2.57 -4.42 -6.03
CA TYR A 59 -2.61 -3.89 -4.67
C TYR A 59 -1.28 -4.10 -3.91
N MET A 60 -0.75 -5.32 -3.89
CA MET A 60 0.52 -5.61 -3.21
C MET A 60 1.69 -4.89 -3.87
N SER A 61 1.72 -4.80 -5.21
CA SER A 61 2.76 -4.05 -5.93
C SER A 61 2.75 -2.55 -5.61
N CYS A 62 1.58 -2.02 -5.24
CA CYS A 62 1.39 -0.63 -4.80
C CYS A 62 1.81 -0.44 -3.33
N LEU A 63 1.45 -1.39 -2.45
CA LEU A 63 1.64 -1.27 -1.00
C LEU A 63 3.07 -1.60 -0.55
N GLU A 64 3.70 -2.61 -1.14
CA GLU A 64 5.02 -3.10 -0.73
C GLU A 64 6.12 -2.00 -0.74
N PRO A 65 6.25 -1.15 -1.77
CA PRO A 65 7.23 -0.07 -1.76
C PRO A 65 6.97 0.96 -0.65
N GLN A 66 5.71 1.21 -0.31
CA GLN A 66 5.31 2.17 0.73
C GLN A 66 5.66 1.62 2.11
N LEU A 67 5.35 0.35 2.36
CA LEU A 67 5.75 -0.34 3.59
C LEU A 67 7.28 -0.38 3.74
N ALA A 68 8.01 -0.74 2.68
CA ALA A 68 9.48 -0.78 2.72
C ALA A 68 10.10 0.60 2.98
N ALA A 69 9.58 1.66 2.36
CA ALA A 69 10.03 3.03 2.59
C ALA A 69 9.72 3.51 4.02
N ALA A 70 8.51 3.23 4.52
CA ALA A 70 8.10 3.57 5.88
C ALA A 70 8.90 2.79 6.94
N GLU A 71 9.16 1.50 6.71
CA GLU A 71 9.99 0.67 7.60
C GLU A 71 11.43 1.19 7.66
N ALA A 72 12.03 1.53 6.50
CA ALA A 72 13.37 2.11 6.43
C ALA A 72 13.44 3.45 7.18
N ALA A 73 12.47 4.36 6.93
CA ALA A 73 12.40 5.64 7.62
C ALA A 73 12.21 5.50 9.14
N ALA A 74 11.42 4.51 9.59
CA ALA A 74 11.26 4.19 11.00
C ALA A 74 12.55 3.66 11.63
N LYS A 75 13.30 2.80 10.94
CA LYS A 75 14.62 2.30 11.39
C LYS A 75 15.66 3.43 11.48
N GLU A 76 15.58 4.41 10.60
CA GLU A 76 16.45 5.60 10.62
C GLU A 76 16.06 6.63 11.70
N GLY A 77 14.94 6.41 12.42
CA GLY A 77 14.47 7.30 13.47
C GLY A 77 13.81 8.57 12.94
N THR A 78 13.28 8.55 11.71
CA THR A 78 12.53 9.66 11.14
C THR A 78 11.26 9.90 11.97
N GLU A 79 11.07 11.14 12.43
CA GLU A 79 9.91 11.51 13.25
C GLU A 79 8.59 11.21 12.51
N GLY A 80 7.67 10.50 13.18
CA GLY A 80 6.38 10.11 12.61
C GLY A 80 6.41 8.89 11.69
N ALA A 81 7.58 8.35 11.33
CA ALA A 81 7.66 7.24 10.38
C ALA A 81 7.14 5.91 10.94
N ALA A 82 7.29 5.69 12.26
CA ALA A 82 6.73 4.50 12.92
C ALA A 82 5.19 4.50 12.87
N GLU A 83 4.58 5.66 13.09
CA GLU A 83 3.12 5.85 13.00
C GLU A 83 2.62 5.66 11.56
N GLN A 84 3.37 6.14 10.56
CA GLN A 84 3.01 5.89 9.16
C GLN A 84 3.16 4.41 8.77
N TYR A 85 4.21 3.73 9.23
CA TYR A 85 4.40 2.30 9.00
C TYR A 85 3.28 1.46 9.64
N MET A 86 2.78 1.84 10.82
CA MET A 86 1.63 1.18 11.45
C MET A 86 0.34 1.41 10.66
N LYS A 87 0.07 2.64 10.20
CA LYS A 87 -1.13 2.94 9.40
C LYS A 87 -1.21 2.16 8.10
N LEU A 88 -0.06 2.00 7.41
CA LEU A 88 0.01 1.23 6.17
C LEU A 88 -0.23 -0.28 6.38
N GLN A 89 -0.05 -0.81 7.60
CA GLN A 89 -0.38 -2.20 7.93
C GLN A 89 -1.87 -2.42 8.25
N GLU A 90 -2.61 -1.34 8.50
CA GLU A 90 -4.05 -1.36 8.79
C GLU A 90 -4.92 -1.12 7.54
N THR A 91 -4.27 -0.90 6.38
CA THR A 91 -4.92 -0.69 5.07
C THR A 91 -5.08 -2.02 4.34
#